data_AF-A0A7M2YZV2-F1
#
_entry.id   AF-A0A7M2YZV2-F1
#
_cell.length_a   1.000
_cell.length_b   1.000
_cell.length_c   1.000
_cell.angle_alpha   90.00
_cell.angle_beta   90.00
_cell.angle_gamma   90.00
#
_symmetry.space_group_name_H-M   'P 1'
#
loop_
_entity.id
_entity.type
_entity.pdbx_description
1 polymer ?
#
loop_
_entity_poly.entity_id
_entity_poly.type
_entity_poly.pdbx_seq_one_letter_code
_entity_poly.pdbx_strand_id
1 'polypeptide(L)'
;MTEQAAPPTELPLRPQDELQCRRCEVHCDKVVHPGACIERSCPFVYAYEAFGHTYMGCMQRVFDVEIDLDLLRASEHRRGGFGGVMARRAPLPMCRIEVSSCYEQRSDEIGCRNPEFFELPLASPSFRVFAHVDDRP
;
A
#
# COMPACT_ATOMS: atom_id res chain seq x y z
N MET A 1 31.06 -30.92 18.69
CA MET A 1 29.75 -30.23 18.72
C MET A 1 29.90 -29.01 17.83
N THR A 2 29.32 -29.05 16.63
CA THR A 2 29.45 -27.97 15.65
C THR A 2 28.32 -26.99 15.91
N GLU A 3 28.66 -25.84 16.50
CA GLU A 3 27.73 -24.73 16.70
C GLU A 3 27.38 -24.14 15.32
N GLN A 4 26.17 -24.43 14.86
CA GLN A 4 25.63 -23.84 13.63
C GLN A 4 25.21 -22.41 13.97
N ALA A 5 25.97 -21.44 13.49
CA ALA A 5 25.59 -20.04 13.53
C ALA A 5 24.26 -19.85 12.79
N ALA A 6 23.26 -19.31 13.48
CA ALA A 6 21.99 -18.92 12.85
C ALA A 6 22.28 -17.95 11.69
N PRO A 7 21.56 -18.08 10.55
CA PRO A 7 21.74 -17.15 9.45
C PRO A 7 21.48 -15.72 9.94
N PRO A 8 22.23 -14.71 9.44
CA PRO A 8 22.00 -13.33 9.82
C PRO A 8 20.55 -12.97 9.51
N THR A 9 19.80 -12.61 10.55
CA THR A 9 18.51 -11.94 10.37
C THR A 9 18.80 -10.66 9.63
N GLU A 10 18.41 -10.57 8.36
CA GLU A 10 18.30 -9.27 7.68
C GLU A 10 17.35 -8.44 8.54
N LEU A 11 17.90 -7.57 9.37
CA LEU A 11 17.13 -6.52 10.03
C LEU A 11 16.51 -5.73 8.89
N PRO A 12 15.17 -5.69 8.76
CA PRO A 12 14.54 -4.82 7.79
C PRO A 12 14.89 -3.41 8.25
N LEU A 13 15.89 -2.81 7.61
CA LEU A 13 16.40 -1.49 8.00
C LEU A 13 15.32 -0.41 7.84
N ARG A 14 14.19 -0.75 7.20
CA ARG A 14 13.02 0.11 6.94
C ARG A 14 11.72 -0.71 6.96
N PRO A 15 11.13 -0.98 8.13
CA PRO A 15 9.85 -1.69 8.23
C PRO A 15 8.72 -1.00 7.46
N GLN A 16 8.76 0.33 7.36
CA GLN A 16 7.86 1.15 6.55
C GLN A 16 7.98 0.92 5.04
N ASP A 17 8.96 0.15 4.54
CA ASP A 17 9.07 -0.22 3.13
C ASP A 17 8.52 -1.63 2.87
N GLU A 18 8.30 -2.43 3.92
CA GLU A 18 7.69 -3.76 3.82
C GLU A 18 6.25 -3.65 3.27
N LEU A 19 5.78 -4.69 2.58
CA LEU A 19 4.41 -4.74 2.06
C LEU A 19 3.43 -5.36 3.05
N GLN A 20 3.93 -6.13 4.01
CA GLN A 20 3.13 -6.89 4.97
C GLN A 20 3.88 -6.96 6.29
N CYS A 21 3.17 -6.72 7.40
CA CYS A 21 3.70 -6.86 8.74
C CYS A 21 3.22 -8.17 9.36
N ARG A 22 4.18 -8.99 9.82
CA ARG A 22 3.93 -10.29 10.46
C ARG A 22 4.48 -10.38 11.89
N ARG A 23 4.73 -9.24 12.55
CA ARG A 23 5.39 -9.19 13.88
C ARG A 23 4.46 -9.56 15.06
N CYS A 24 3.16 -9.68 14.82
CA CYS A 24 2.17 -10.19 15.76
C CYS A 24 1.27 -11.22 15.05
N GLU A 25 0.37 -11.87 15.81
CA GLU A 25 -0.55 -12.91 15.30
C GLU A 25 -1.60 -12.36 14.33
N VAL A 26 -1.83 -11.04 14.36
CA VAL A 26 -2.66 -10.32 13.40
C VAL A 26 -1.77 -9.65 12.37
N HIS A 27 -2.18 -9.68 11.11
CA HIS A 27 -1.29 -9.33 10.01
C HIS A 27 -1.81 -8.12 9.26
N CYS A 28 -0.99 -7.08 9.15
CA CYS A 28 -1.34 -5.86 8.43
C CYS A 28 -0.73 -5.90 7.04
N ASP A 29 -1.47 -5.43 6.04
CA ASP A 29 -1.01 -5.40 4.66
C ASP A 29 -1.09 -3.98 4.11
N LYS A 30 -0.10 -3.60 3.30
CA LYS A 30 -0.21 -2.39 2.48
C LYS A 30 -1.18 -2.66 1.33
N VAL A 31 -2.14 -1.78 1.21
CA VAL A 31 -3.11 -1.80 0.12
C VAL A 31 -2.94 -0.55 -0.74
N VAL A 32 -3.24 -0.70 -2.02
CA VAL A 32 -3.33 0.39 -2.98
C VAL A 32 -4.77 0.53 -3.45
N HIS A 33 -5.16 1.72 -3.87
CA HIS A 33 -6.53 1.98 -4.34
C HIS A 33 -6.55 2.12 -5.87
N PRO A 34 -7.02 1.10 -6.61
CA PRO A 34 -7.07 1.13 -8.09
C PRO A 34 -7.93 2.29 -8.63
N GLY A 35 -9.00 2.64 -7.92
CA GLY A 35 -9.82 3.81 -8.19
C GLY A 35 -9.02 5.10 -8.32
N ALA A 36 -8.12 5.35 -7.37
CA ALA A 36 -7.23 6.51 -7.38
C ALA A 36 -6.22 6.47 -8.53
N CYS A 37 -5.91 5.30 -9.10
CA CYS A 37 -5.07 5.22 -10.29
C CYS A 37 -5.81 5.79 -11.51
N ILE A 38 -7.13 5.58 -11.62
CA ILE A 38 -7.97 6.14 -12.67
C ILE A 38 -8.22 7.63 -12.45
N GLU A 39 -8.63 8.04 -11.24
CA GLU A 39 -8.89 9.45 -10.90
C GLU A 39 -7.69 10.37 -11.17
N ARG A 40 -6.47 9.86 -10.97
CA ARG A 40 -5.22 10.61 -11.14
C ARG A 40 -4.61 10.47 -12.54
N SER A 41 -5.26 9.75 -13.45
CA SER A 41 -4.72 9.44 -14.78
C SER A 41 -3.31 8.85 -14.70
N CYS A 42 -3.12 7.85 -13.83
CA CYS A 42 -1.81 7.23 -13.61
C CYS A 42 -1.23 6.71 -14.94
N PRO A 43 -0.01 7.12 -15.34
CA PRO A 43 0.59 6.78 -16.63
C PRO A 43 0.94 5.30 -16.76
N PHE A 44 0.92 4.56 -15.65
CA PHE A 44 1.20 3.13 -15.61
C PHE A 44 -0.06 2.26 -15.59
N VAL A 45 -1.26 2.86 -15.66
CA VAL A 45 -2.47 2.08 -15.87
C VAL A 45 -2.52 1.65 -17.34
N TYR A 46 -2.75 0.35 -17.56
CA TYR A 46 -3.17 -0.15 -18.86
C TYR A 46 -4.62 -0.62 -18.78
N ALA A 47 -5.29 -0.64 -19.92
CA ALA A 47 -6.59 -1.25 -20.07
C ALA A 47 -6.67 -2.02 -21.38
N TYR A 48 -7.44 -3.11 -21.39
CA TYR A 48 -7.69 -3.92 -22.57
C TYR A 48 -9.10 -4.52 -22.51
N GLU A 49 -9.64 -4.88 -23.67
CA GLU A 49 -10.95 -5.53 -23.77
C GLU A 49 -10.78 -7.05 -23.90
N ALA A 50 -11.52 -7.81 -23.09
CA ALA A 50 -11.63 -9.26 -23.20
C ALA A 50 -12.96 -9.72 -22.63
N PHE A 51 -13.49 -10.84 -23.14
CA PHE A 51 -14.74 -11.43 -22.63
C PHE A 51 -15.96 -10.48 -22.57
N GLY A 52 -15.97 -9.40 -23.37
CA GLY A 52 -17.02 -8.39 -23.34
C GLY A 52 -16.87 -7.33 -22.24
N HIS A 53 -15.73 -7.30 -21.56
CA HIS A 53 -15.43 -6.38 -20.46
C HIS A 53 -14.13 -5.61 -20.73
N THR A 54 -14.00 -4.42 -20.14
CA THR A 54 -12.72 -3.69 -20.10
C THR A 54 -12.02 -3.99 -18.79
N TYR A 55 -10.85 -4.60 -18.86
CA TYR A 55 -10.00 -4.87 -17.70
C TYR A 55 -8.91 -3.80 -17.60
N MET A 56 -8.62 -3.36 -16.39
CA MET A 56 -7.50 -2.46 -16.10
C MET A 56 -6.47 -3.13 -15.19
N GLY A 57 -5.22 -2.75 -15.34
CA GLY A 57 -4.11 -3.24 -14.53
C GLY A 57 -3.00 -2.23 -14.38
N CYS A 58 -1.95 -2.62 -13.64
CA CYS A 58 -0.77 -1.78 -13.40
C CYS A 58 0.44 -2.34 -14.16
N MET A 59 1.01 -1.56 -15.08
CA MET A 59 2.24 -1.96 -15.80
C MET A 59 3.42 -2.21 -14.85
N GLN A 60 3.46 -1.50 -13.71
CA GLN A 60 4.50 -1.66 -12.69
C GLN A 60 4.27 -2.87 -11.77
N ARG A 61 3.11 -3.53 -11.90
CA ARG A 61 2.67 -4.65 -11.05
C ARG A 61 2.71 -4.33 -9.55
N VAL A 62 2.32 -3.11 -9.19
CA VAL A 62 2.13 -2.74 -7.77
C VAL A 62 1.02 -3.61 -7.17
N PHE A 63 0.00 -3.92 -7.95
CA PHE A 63 -0.95 -5.01 -7.72
C PHE A 63 -0.98 -5.92 -8.96
N ASP A 64 -1.17 -7.22 -8.76
CA ASP A 64 -1.06 -8.23 -9.83
C ASP A 64 -2.41 -8.58 -10.48
N VAL A 65 -3.52 -8.18 -9.87
CA VAL A 65 -4.86 -8.50 -10.38
C VAL A 65 -5.28 -7.52 -11.47
N GLU A 66 -5.99 -8.04 -12.46
CA GLU A 66 -6.66 -7.25 -13.47
C GLU A 66 -8.12 -7.08 -13.07
N ILE A 67 -8.60 -5.84 -13.09
CA ILE A 67 -9.86 -5.45 -12.49
C ILE A 67 -10.81 -5.01 -13.60
N ASP A 68 -12.01 -5.56 -13.63
CA ASP A 68 -13.08 -5.09 -14.50
C ASP A 68 -13.40 -3.62 -14.15
N LEU A 69 -13.25 -2.75 -15.13
CA LEU A 69 -13.36 -1.31 -14.97
C LEU A 69 -14.79 -0.86 -14.66
N ASP A 70 -15.80 -1.56 -15.19
CA ASP A 70 -17.20 -1.24 -14.95
C ASP A 70 -17.61 -1.67 -13.54
N LEU A 71 -17.14 -2.83 -13.08
CA LEU A 71 -17.33 -3.27 -11.68
C LEU A 71 -16.61 -2.35 -10.70
N LEU A 72 -15.38 -1.92 -11.02
CA LEU A 72 -14.64 -0.93 -10.24
C LEU A 72 -15.48 0.35 -10.10
N ARG A 73 -15.89 0.96 -11.21
CA ARG A 73 -16.70 2.18 -11.19
C ARG A 73 -18.01 1.97 -10.43
N ALA A 74 -18.74 0.90 -10.70
CA ALA A 74 -20.01 0.61 -10.04
C ALA A 74 -19.86 0.50 -8.51
N SER A 75 -18.73 -0.05 -8.03
CA SER A 75 -18.46 -0.14 -6.60
C SER A 75 -18.04 1.18 -5.96
N GLU A 76 -17.31 2.05 -6.67
CA GLU A 76 -16.91 3.37 -6.18
C GLU A 76 -18.11 4.28 -5.87
N HIS A 77 -19.21 4.10 -6.61
CA HIS A 77 -20.45 4.82 -6.38
C HIS A 77 -21.23 4.34 -5.14
N ARG A 78 -20.86 3.19 -4.55
CA ARG A 78 -21.50 2.67 -3.33
C ARG A 78 -20.82 3.24 -2.08
N ARG A 79 -21.58 3.34 -0.98
CA ARG A 79 -21.02 3.67 0.33
C ARG A 79 -19.98 2.61 0.71
N GLY A 80 -18.72 3.02 0.81
CA GLY A 80 -17.55 2.15 1.08
C GLY A 80 -16.55 2.03 -0.07
N GLY A 81 -16.93 2.40 -1.30
CA GLY A 81 -16.09 2.32 -2.49
C GLY A 81 -15.73 0.88 -2.91
N PHE A 82 -14.74 0.73 -3.81
CA PHE A 82 -14.19 -0.59 -4.19
C PHE A 82 -13.37 -1.23 -3.06
N GLY A 83 -12.72 -0.40 -2.23
CA GLY A 83 -11.73 -0.81 -1.25
C GLY A 83 -10.29 -0.82 -1.77
N GLY A 84 -9.35 -1.18 -0.91
CA GLY A 84 -7.94 -1.34 -1.25
C GLY A 84 -7.62 -2.75 -1.75
N VAL A 85 -6.65 -2.86 -2.64
CA VAL A 85 -6.08 -4.12 -3.13
C VAL A 85 -4.69 -4.30 -2.56
N MET A 86 -4.37 -5.49 -2.07
CA MET A 86 -3.04 -5.79 -1.51
C MET A 86 -1.93 -5.48 -2.52
N ALA A 87 -0.93 -4.72 -2.06
CA ALA A 87 0.27 -4.44 -2.83
C ALA A 87 1.16 -5.69 -2.91
N ARG A 88 1.62 -5.99 -4.12
CA ARG A 88 2.54 -7.10 -4.42
C ARG A 88 3.96 -6.63 -4.70
N ARG A 89 4.13 -5.33 -4.96
CA ARG A 89 5.41 -4.64 -5.09
C ARG A 89 5.38 -3.29 -4.37
N ALA A 90 6.56 -2.73 -4.12
CA ALA A 90 6.72 -1.40 -3.55
C ALA A 90 5.88 -0.38 -4.34
N PRO A 91 4.89 0.28 -3.70
CA PRO A 91 4.12 1.33 -4.35
C PRO A 91 5.01 2.50 -4.75
N LEU A 92 4.69 3.14 -5.87
CA LEU A 92 5.38 4.35 -6.32
C LEU A 92 4.90 5.58 -5.51
N PRO A 93 5.67 6.69 -5.48
CA PRO A 93 5.28 7.90 -4.73
C PRO A 93 3.91 8.48 -5.11
N MET A 94 3.43 8.20 -6.32
CA MET A 94 2.11 8.65 -6.80
C MET A 94 0.96 7.71 -6.45
N CYS A 95 1.26 6.49 -5.98
CA CYS A 95 0.24 5.51 -5.63
C CYS A 95 -0.48 5.95 -4.35
N ARG A 96 -1.82 5.95 -4.36
CA ARG A 96 -2.60 6.09 -3.13
C ARG A 96 -2.51 4.78 -2.37
N ILE A 97 -1.90 4.82 -1.19
CA ILE A 97 -1.66 3.66 -0.34
C ILE A 97 -2.29 3.84 1.03
N GLU A 98 -2.62 2.73 1.67
CA GLU A 98 -3.08 2.66 3.05
C GLU A 98 -2.53 1.38 3.69
N VAL A 99 -2.44 1.33 5.02
CA VAL A 99 -2.24 0.08 5.74
C VAL A 99 -3.60 -0.47 6.16
N SER A 100 -3.98 -1.62 5.62
CA SER A 100 -5.13 -2.36 6.10
C SER A 100 -4.77 -2.99 7.44
N SER A 101 -5.29 -2.42 8.53
CA SER A 101 -5.08 -2.92 9.89
C SER A 101 -5.97 -4.14 10.15
N CYS A 102 -5.37 -5.21 10.67
CA CYS A 102 -6.13 -6.39 11.08
C CYS A 102 -6.62 -6.15 12.52
N TYR A 103 -7.91 -5.81 12.63
CA TYR A 103 -8.61 -5.45 13.88
C TYR A 103 -8.09 -4.18 14.55
N GLU A 104 -8.64 -3.04 14.16
CA GLU A 104 -8.39 -1.69 14.72
C GLU A 104 -8.62 -1.60 16.25
N GLN A 105 -9.36 -2.56 16.83
CA GLN A 105 -9.84 -2.55 18.21
C GLN A 105 -9.17 -3.59 19.13
N ARG A 106 -8.21 -4.38 18.63
CA ARG A 106 -7.52 -5.43 19.42
C ARG A 106 -6.01 -5.20 19.50
N SER A 107 -5.60 -3.98 19.82
CA SER A 107 -4.30 -3.80 20.45
C SER A 107 -4.33 -4.52 21.80
N ASP A 108 -3.53 -5.58 21.94
CA ASP A 108 -3.14 -6.16 23.22
C ASP A 108 -2.55 -5.08 24.15
N GLU A 109 -2.33 -5.38 25.45
CA GLU A 109 -1.80 -4.40 26.42
C GLU A 109 -0.48 -3.74 25.96
N ILE A 110 0.28 -4.42 25.10
CA ILE A 110 1.56 -3.98 24.53
C ILE A 110 1.37 -3.06 23.30
N GLY A 111 0.21 -3.11 22.64
CA GLY A 111 -0.04 -2.39 21.38
C GLY A 111 0.71 -2.96 20.18
N CYS A 112 0.77 -2.18 19.09
CA CYS A 112 1.43 -2.59 17.86
C CYS A 112 2.93 -2.86 18.10
N ARG A 113 3.41 -4.07 17.76
CA ARG A 113 4.83 -4.46 17.86
C ARG A 113 5.71 -3.92 16.72
N ASN A 114 5.10 -3.24 15.75
CA ASN A 114 5.79 -2.66 14.59
C ASN A 114 5.13 -1.33 14.17
N PRO A 115 5.16 -0.30 15.03
CA PRO A 115 4.49 0.97 14.72
C PRO A 115 5.08 1.63 13.46
N GLU A 116 6.38 1.47 13.21
CA GLU A 116 7.07 2.00 12.03
C GLU A 116 6.47 1.51 10.70
N PHE A 117 5.80 0.35 10.67
CA PHE A 117 5.11 -0.13 9.46
C PHE A 117 3.97 0.80 8.99
N PHE A 118 3.39 1.57 9.91
CA PHE A 118 2.32 2.53 9.64
C PHE A 118 2.85 3.92 9.26
N GLU A 119 4.16 4.14 9.30
CA GLU A 119 4.75 5.40 8.91
C GLU A 119 4.75 5.57 7.39
N LEU A 120 4.61 6.82 6.94
CA LEU A 120 4.70 7.16 5.53
C LEU A 120 6.12 6.85 4.99
N PRO A 121 6.26 6.34 3.76
CA PRO A 121 7.58 6.20 3.14
C PRO A 121 8.30 7.56 3.12
N LEU A 122 9.59 7.56 3.46
CA LEU A 122 10.43 8.78 3.64
C LEU A 122 10.42 9.78 2.48
N ALA A 123 9.92 9.38 1.30
CA ALA A 123 9.71 10.27 0.15
C ALA A 123 8.59 11.31 0.40
N SER A 124 7.86 11.24 1.51
CA SER A 124 6.87 12.23 1.93
C SER A 124 7.11 12.64 3.40
N PRO A 125 7.08 13.93 3.74
CA PRO A 125 7.28 14.36 5.13
C PRO A 125 6.18 13.81 6.03
N SER A 126 6.58 13.27 7.20
CA SER A 126 5.69 12.73 8.24
C SER A 126 4.87 13.80 8.98
N PHE A 127 5.01 15.05 8.59
CA PHE A 127 4.35 16.22 9.16
C PHE A 127 3.68 17.04 8.05
N ARG A 128 2.56 17.69 8.40
CA ARG A 128 1.84 18.56 7.48
C ARG A 128 2.63 19.86 7.25
N VAL A 129 3.18 20.03 6.06
CA VAL A 129 3.73 21.31 5.61
C VAL A 129 2.57 22.28 5.35
N PHE A 130 2.44 23.32 6.19
CA PHE A 130 1.38 24.32 6.04
C PHE A 130 1.85 25.62 5.38
N ALA A 131 3.17 25.81 5.21
CA ALA A 131 3.75 26.93 4.49
C ALA A 131 5.16 26.58 3.99
N HIS A 132 5.54 27.12 2.83
CA HIS A 132 6.92 27.24 2.37
C HIS A 132 7.32 28.70 2.50
N VAL A 133 8.46 28.97 3.15
CA VAL A 133 9.04 30.31 3.19
C VAL A 133 10.04 30.38 2.04
N ASP A 134 9.78 31.24 1.06
CA ASP A 134 10.70 31.48 -0.04
C ASP A 134 11.96 32.15 0.51
N ASP A 135 13.08 31.43 0.48
CA ASP A 135 14.40 31.96 0.82
C ASP A 135 15.01 32.60 -0.43
N ARG A 136 14.37 33.68 -0.90
CA ARG A 136 14.90 34.49 -2.00
C ARG A 136 15.67 35.66 -1.41
N PRO A 137 16.98 35.81 -1.71
CA PRO A 137 17.81 36.87 -1.16
C PRO A 137 17.41 38.25 -1.67
#